data_AF-A0A9P9YQJ1-F1
#
_entry.id   AF-A0A9P9YQJ1-F1
#
_cell.length_a   1.000
_cell.length_b   1.000
_cell.length_c   1.000
_cell.angle_alpha   90.00
_cell.angle_beta   90.00
_cell.angle_gamma   90.00
#
_symmetry.space_group_name_H-M   'P 1'
#
loop_
_entity.id
_entity.type
_entity.pdbx_description
1 polymer ?
#
loop_
_entity_poly.entity_id
_entity_poly.type
_entity_poly.pdbx_seq_one_letter_code
_entity_poly.pdbx_strand_id
1 'polypeptide(L)' 'MELNYDGTSDREGFASYIHLNETLFESQRRDGYRFTDHFKDLRLAFTRAKNKTYKGKSMAKKMREDEDGQE' A
#
# COMPACT_ATOMS: atom_id res chain seq x y z
N MET A 1 18.23 -11.44 -1.61
CA MET A 1 17.34 -10.56 -2.41
C MET A 1 16.50 -9.78 -1.42
N GLU A 2 16.65 -8.45 -1.38
CA GLU A 2 15.69 -7.60 -0.65
C GLU A 2 14.39 -7.59 -1.44
N LEU A 3 13.32 -8.10 -0.83
CA LEU A 3 11.98 -8.04 -1.39
C LEU A 3 11.40 -6.64 -1.16
N ASN A 4 10.65 -6.11 -2.13
CA ASN A 4 9.92 -4.86 -1.93
C ASN A 4 8.74 -5.04 -0.95
N TYR A 5 8.03 -3.94 -0.63
CA TYR A 5 6.86 -3.96 0.27
C TYR A 5 5.73 -4.89 -0.16
N ASP A 6 5.72 -5.34 -1.41
CA ASP A 6 4.73 -6.26 -1.96
C ASP A 6 5.24 -7.71 -2.07
N GLY A 7 6.45 -8.00 -1.59
CA GLY A 7 7.04 -9.34 -1.60
C GLY A 7 7.53 -9.78 -2.98
N THR A 8 7.73 -8.84 -3.92
CA THR A 8 8.22 -9.11 -5.27
C THR A 8 9.68 -8.64 -5.43
N SER A 9 10.49 -9.40 -6.16
CA SER A 9 11.92 -9.12 -6.39
C SER A 9 12.20 -8.48 -7.76
N ASP A 10 11.24 -8.47 -8.69
CA ASP A 10 11.39 -7.96 -10.06
C ASP A 10 10.93 -6.49 -10.22
N ARG A 11 10.39 -5.90 -9.15
CA ARG A 11 9.81 -4.56 -9.15
C ARG A 11 10.59 -3.65 -8.22
N GLU A 12 11.03 -2.52 -8.75
CA GLU A 12 11.59 -1.46 -7.92
C GLU A 12 10.57 -1.02 -6.87
N GLY A 13 11.03 -0.93 -5.62
CA GLY A 13 10.20 -0.42 -4.53
C GLY A 13 9.93 1.07 -4.73
N PHE A 14 8.75 1.54 -4.33
CA PHE A 14 8.34 2.95 -4.50
C PHE A 14 9.35 3.97 -3.93
N ALA A 15 10.19 3.55 -2.98
CA ALA A 15 11.27 4.35 -2.43
C ALA A 15 12.40 4.69 -3.44
N SER A 16 12.55 3.95 -4.54
CA SER A 16 13.57 4.23 -5.58
C SER A 16 13.25 5.48 -6.41
N TYR A 17 11.98 5.90 -6.47
CA TYR A 17 11.53 7.08 -7.20
C TYR A 17 11.77 8.37 -6.40
N ILE A 18 13.03 8.70 -6.15
CA ILE A 18 13.45 9.79 -5.24
C ILE A 18 12.80 11.13 -5.64
N HIS A 19 12.92 11.55 -6.90
CA HIS A 19 12.35 12.84 -7.34
C HIS A 19 10.82 12.93 -7.23
N LEU A 20 10.13 11.80 -7.43
CA LEU A 20 8.68 11.73 -7.22
C LEU A 20 8.36 11.90 -5.74
N ASN A 21 9.07 11.18 -4.85
CA ASN A 21 8.87 11.27 -3.41
C ASN A 21 9.22 12.67 -2.87
N GLU A 22 10.27 13.31 -3.39
CA GLU A 22 10.63 14.70 -3.06
C GLU A 22 9.50 15.67 -3.46
N THR A 23 9.01 15.57 -4.70
CA THR A 23 7.92 16.43 -5.20
C THR A 23 6.65 16.25 -4.36
N LEU A 24 6.30 15.01 -4.03
CA LEU A 24 5.13 14.71 -3.18
C LEU A 24 5.32 15.25 -1.77
N PHE A 25 6.50 15.07 -1.18
CA PHE A 25 6.81 15.62 0.14
C PHE A 25 6.73 17.15 0.17
N GLU A 26 7.30 17.83 -0.82
CA GLU A 26 7.25 19.28 -0.93
C GLU A 26 5.82 19.79 -1.05
N SER A 27 4.97 19.12 -1.84
CA SER A 27 3.55 19.48 -1.98
C SER A 27 2.75 19.36 -0.67
N GLN A 28 3.22 18.53 0.26
CA GLN A 28 2.59 18.27 1.55
C GLN A 28 3.33 18.95 2.71
N ARG A 29 4.34 19.78 2.42
CA ARG A 29 5.22 20.36 3.42
C ARG A 29 4.46 21.34 4.31
N ARG A 30 4.53 21.08 5.60
CA ARG A 30 3.96 21.90 6.68
C ARG A 30 4.90 21.86 7.87
N ASP A 31 4.79 22.85 8.76
CA ASP A 31 5.65 22.92 9.93
C ASP A 31 5.58 21.63 10.76
N GLY A 32 6.76 21.09 11.08
CA GLY A 32 6.91 19.84 11.82
C GLY A 32 6.78 18.56 10.98
N TYR A 33 6.39 18.62 9.71
CA TYR A 33 6.33 17.43 8.85
C TYR A 33 7.70 17.10 8.24
N ARG A 34 8.28 15.97 8.65
CA ARG A 34 9.63 15.56 8.21
C ARG A 34 9.52 14.50 7.12
N PHE A 35 10.59 14.37 6.33
CA PHE A 35 10.68 13.37 5.26
C PHE A 35 10.52 11.93 5.79
N THR A 36 10.95 11.68 7.03
CA THR A 36 10.73 10.39 7.72
C THR A 36 9.25 10.08 7.94
N ASP A 37 8.41 11.10 8.17
CA ASP A 37 6.98 10.93 8.38
C ASP A 37 6.28 10.67 7.05
N HIS A 38 6.72 11.32 5.98
CA HIS A 38 6.31 11.02 4.61
C HIS A 38 6.47 9.55 4.22
N PHE A 39 7.64 8.95 4.50
CA PHE A 39 7.83 7.51 4.24
C PHE A 39 6.94 6.59 5.09
N LYS A 40 6.63 6.98 6.34
CA LYS A 40 5.69 6.23 7.19
C LYS A 40 4.28 6.30 6.61
N ASP A 41 3.85 7.48 6.18
CA ASP A 41 2.54 7.70 5.57
C ASP A 41 2.39 6.92 4.27
N LEU A 42 3.42 6.93 3.41
CA LEU A 42 3.45 6.11 2.19
C LEU A 42 3.30 4.62 2.52
N ARG A 43 4.11 4.07 3.43
CA ARG A 43 4.00 2.66 3.87
C ARG A 43 2.59 2.34 4.36
N LEU A 44 2.01 3.23 5.17
CA LEU A 44 0.67 3.06 5.72
C LEU A 44 -0.40 3.09 4.63
N ALA A 45 -0.28 3.99 3.65
CA ALA A 45 -1.18 4.11 2.51
C ALA A 45 -1.18 2.83 1.67
N PHE A 46 0.00 2.32 1.29
CA PHE A 46 0.13 1.05 0.57
C PHE A 46 -0.44 -0.13 1.37
N THR A 47 -0.15 -0.19 2.67
CA THR A 47 -0.69 -1.24 3.56
C THR A 47 -2.23 -1.19 3.62
N ARG A 48 -2.81 0.01 3.75
CA ARG A 48 -4.27 0.20 3.76
C ARG A 48 -4.90 -0.19 2.42
N ALA A 49 -4.29 0.19 1.30
CA ALA A 49 -4.76 -0.17 -0.03
C ALA A 49 -4.72 -1.70 -0.25
N LYS A 50 -3.63 -2.34 0.17
CA LYS A 50 -3.49 -3.81 0.16
C LYS A 50 -4.57 -4.46 1.02
N ASN A 51 -4.71 -4.04 2.28
CA ASN A 51 -5.71 -4.59 3.20
C ASN A 51 -7.14 -4.39 2.69
N LYS A 52 -7.46 -3.26 2.07
CA LYS A 52 -8.77 -3.04 1.43
C LYS A 52 -9.03 -4.08 0.33
N THR A 53 -8.03 -4.31 -0.52
CA THR A 53 -8.12 -5.31 -1.60
C THR A 53 -8.26 -6.74 -1.04
N TYR A 54 -7.44 -7.11 -0.06
CA TYR A 54 -7.48 -8.43 0.56
C TYR A 54 -8.80 -8.68 1.30
N LYS A 55 -9.28 -7.71 2.08
CA LYS A 55 -10.58 -7.80 2.75
C LYS A 55 -11.72 -7.87 1.73
N GLY A 56 -11.68 -7.08 0.67
CA GLY A 56 -12.66 -7.17 -0.43
C GLY A 56 -12.69 -8.55 -1.07
N LYS A 57 -11.52 -9.13 -1.38
CA LYS A 57 -11.41 -10.50 -1.91
C LYS A 57 -11.90 -11.55 -0.91
N SER A 58 -11.58 -11.40 0.37
CA SER A 58 -12.04 -12.33 1.40
C SER A 58 -13.55 -12.27 1.60
N MET A 59 -14.16 -11.09 1.60
CA MET A 59 -15.62 -10.93 1.67
C MET A 59 -16.29 -11.52 0.44
N ALA A 60 -15.75 -11.25 -0.76
CA ALA A 60 -16.25 -11.83 -2.00
C ALA A 60 -16.16 -13.37 -2.03
N LYS A 61 -15.10 -13.95 -1.44
CA LYS A 61 -14.95 -15.40 -1.30
C LYS A 61 -16.03 -16.00 -0.38
N LYS A 62 -16.27 -15.36 0.78
CA LYS A 62 -17.33 -15.80 1.71
C LYS A 62 -18.72 -15.71 1.09
N MET A 63 -19.02 -14.63 0.37
CA MET A 63 -20.31 -14.48 -0.32
C MET A 63 -20.56 -15.59 -1.34
N ARG A 64 -19.53 -16.02 -2.08
CA ARG A 64 -19.64 -17.17 -2.99
C ARG A 64 -19.87 -18.48 -2.25
N GLU A 65 -19.14 -18.71 -1.16
CA GLU A 65 -19.32 -19.91 -0.32
C GLU A 65 -20.72 -19.98 0.32
N ASP A 66 -21.30 -18.82 0.68
CA ASP A 66 -22.66 -18.72 1.23
C ASP A 66 -23.76 -18.89 0.15
N GLU A 67 -23.48 -18.52 -1.11
CA GLU A 67 -24.36 -18.74 -2.27
C GLU A 67 -24.36 -20.22 -2.70
N ASP A 68 -23.20 -20.86 -2.77
CA ASP A 68 -23.05 -22.27 -3.17
C ASP A 68 -23.58 -23.26 -2.11
N GLY A 69 -23.72 -22.84 -0.84
CA GLY A 69 -24.22 -23.66 0.27
C GLY A 69 -25.74 -23.68 0.47
N GLN A 70 -26.50 -23.01 -0.41
CA GLN A 70 -27.97 -22.94 -0.35
C GLN A 70 -28.69 -23.78 -1.43
N GLU A 71 -27.96 -24.49 -2.29
CA GLU A 71 -28.47 -25.59 -3.14
C GLU A 71 -28.38 -26.95 -2.43
#